data_AF-A0A523W7W1-F1
#
_entry.id   AF-A0A523W7W1-F1
#
_cell.length_a   1.000
_cell.length_b   1.000
_cell.length_c   1.000
_cell.angle_alpha   90.00
_cell.angle_beta   90.00
_cell.angle_gamma   90.00
#
_symmetry.space_group_name_H-M   'P 1'
#
loop_
_entity.id
_entity.type
_entity.pdbx_description
1 polymer ?
#
loop_
_entity_poly.entity_id
_entity_poly.type
_entity_poly.pdbx_seq_one_letter_code
_entity_poly.pdbx_strand_id
1 'polypeptide(L)'
;MDERIGVVIGRGKETDQLEIVVAFQEREKSPKLGEFLVVEETEFMRRKLLARVEEFSYGDFQATKDERIRALVEKYVREITGVGRELSEEEKKALFFRHYILKVLGEIKLEDARIKTDYRVLPELTSLCRYPTEQELKVITSAGLEGAEHTIHVGHLSMGEEVRKTDV
;
A
#
# COMPACT_ATOMS: atom_id res chain seq x y z
N MET A 1 -9.76 -10.89 5.05
CA MET A 1 -9.25 -10.15 6.22
C MET A 1 -8.61 -8.88 5.69
N ASP A 2 -9.16 -7.71 6.03
CA ASP A 2 -8.60 -6.39 5.67
C ASP A 2 -7.47 -6.04 6.65
N GLU A 3 -6.33 -6.71 6.48
CA GLU A 3 -5.19 -6.50 7.35
C GLU A 3 -4.33 -5.34 6.82
N ARG A 4 -4.19 -4.30 7.65
CA ARG A 4 -3.31 -3.15 7.39
C ARG A 4 -1.87 -3.64 7.28
N ILE A 5 -1.19 -3.20 6.22
CA ILE A 5 0.23 -3.48 5.93
C ILE A 5 1.11 -2.29 6.27
N GLY A 6 0.62 -1.06 6.02
CA GLY A 6 1.44 0.14 6.13
C GLY A 6 0.63 1.42 6.03
N VAL A 7 1.36 2.54 6.01
CA VAL A 7 0.77 3.88 5.86
C VAL A 7 1.49 4.71 4.81
N VAL A 8 0.73 5.57 4.14
CA VAL A 8 1.26 6.60 3.26
C VAL A 8 1.98 7.67 4.09
N ILE A 9 3.24 7.95 3.77
CA ILE A 9 4.04 8.99 4.44
C ILE A 9 4.35 10.16 3.51
N GLY A 10 4.18 9.98 2.20
CA GLY A 10 4.57 10.99 1.23
C GLY A 10 4.21 10.64 -0.20
N ARG A 11 4.66 11.52 -1.09
CA ARG A 11 4.66 11.31 -2.54
C ARG A 11 6.08 10.94 -2.97
N GLY A 12 6.20 10.08 -3.98
CA GLY A 12 7.48 9.76 -4.59
C GLY A 12 7.96 10.87 -5.53
N LYS A 13 8.93 10.53 -6.37
CA LYS A 13 9.53 11.47 -7.33
C LYS A 13 8.59 11.75 -8.50
N GLU A 14 7.92 10.71 -8.99
CA GLU A 14 6.99 10.79 -10.12
C GLU A 14 5.59 11.21 -9.68
N THR A 15 4.79 11.70 -10.63
CA THR A 15 3.44 12.23 -10.37
C THR A 15 2.45 11.20 -9.85
N ASP A 16 2.69 9.93 -10.15
CA ASP A 16 1.86 8.79 -9.79
C ASP A 16 2.47 7.94 -8.67
N GLN A 17 3.51 8.43 -7.99
CA GLN A 17 4.20 7.67 -6.95
C GLN A 17 3.79 8.07 -5.53
N LEU A 18 3.68 7.07 -4.67
CA LEU A 18 3.46 7.20 -3.24
C LEU A 18 4.58 6.54 -2.46
N GLU A 19 4.90 7.13 -1.32
CA GLU A 19 5.81 6.54 -0.36
C GLU A 19 5.02 5.96 0.79
N ILE A 20 5.26 4.69 1.10
CA ILE A 20 4.67 4.03 2.25
C ILE A 20 5.75 3.48 3.17
N VAL A 21 5.40 3.33 4.44
CA VAL A 21 6.23 2.65 5.42
C VAL A 21 5.51 1.46 6.02
N VAL A 22 6.29 0.42 6.28
CA VAL A 22 5.89 -0.77 7.02
C VAL A 22 6.84 -0.92 8.20
N ALA A 23 6.29 -1.05 9.40
CA ALA A 23 7.11 -1.22 10.59
C ALA A 23 7.87 -2.55 10.52
N PHE A 24 9.11 -2.59 11.00
CA PHE A 24 9.90 -3.82 10.97
C PHE A 24 9.28 -4.96 11.79
N GLN A 25 8.50 -4.63 12.82
CA GLN A 25 7.71 -5.59 13.61
C GLN A 25 6.67 -6.32 12.75
N GLU A 26 6.19 -5.70 11.67
CA GLU A 26 5.25 -6.28 10.70
C GLU A 26 5.97 -6.79 9.44
N ARG A 27 7.25 -7.18 9.55
CA ARG A 27 8.07 -7.66 8.41
C ARG A 27 7.45 -8.83 7.63
N GLU A 28 6.61 -9.63 8.28
CA GLU A 28 5.95 -10.79 7.67
C GLU A 28 4.79 -10.35 6.76
N LYS A 29 4.18 -9.20 7.04
CA LYS A 29 3.11 -8.60 6.23
C LYS A 29 3.64 -7.74 5.08
N SER A 30 4.95 -7.55 5.04
CA SER A 30 5.61 -6.66 4.09
C SER A 30 5.34 -7.08 2.65
N PRO A 31 5.00 -6.13 1.78
CA PRO A 31 4.68 -6.42 0.40
C PRO A 31 5.95 -6.73 -0.40
N LYS A 32 5.81 -7.60 -1.39
CA LYS A 32 6.87 -7.93 -2.34
C LYS A 32 6.81 -6.99 -3.54
N LEU A 33 7.93 -6.91 -4.27
CA LEU A 33 8.02 -6.12 -5.49
C LEU A 33 7.04 -6.66 -6.54
N GLY A 34 6.31 -5.76 -7.19
CA GLY A 34 5.28 -6.07 -8.17
C GLY A 34 3.90 -6.40 -7.60
N GLU A 35 3.76 -6.53 -6.27
CA GLU A 35 2.46 -6.80 -5.66
C GLU A 35 1.52 -5.60 -5.75
N PHE A 36 0.22 -5.90 -5.79
CA PHE A 36 -0.83 -4.90 -5.75
C PHE A 36 -1.26 -4.63 -4.32
N LEU A 37 -1.44 -3.35 -4.01
CA LEU A 37 -1.94 -2.84 -2.75
C LEU A 37 -3.14 -1.94 -3.01
N VAL A 38 -4.04 -1.89 -2.03
CA VAL A 38 -5.13 -0.93 -1.98
C VAL A 38 -4.77 0.13 -0.94
N VAL A 39 -4.75 1.39 -1.37
CA VAL A 39 -4.66 2.55 -0.49
C VAL A 39 -6.07 3.03 -0.20
N GLU A 40 -6.46 2.95 1.06
CA GLU A 40 -7.76 3.41 1.54
C GLU A 40 -7.64 4.79 2.18
N GLU A 41 -8.29 5.77 1.57
CA GLU A 41 -8.50 7.08 2.19
C GLU A 41 -9.64 6.94 3.20
N THR A 42 -9.45 7.42 4.43
CA THR A 42 -10.46 7.34 5.49
C THR A 42 -11.19 8.67 5.74
N GLU A 43 -10.57 9.80 5.39
CA GLU A 43 -11.06 11.13 5.78
C GLU A 43 -11.77 11.87 4.63
N PHE A 44 -11.06 12.46 3.66
CA PHE A 44 -11.66 13.40 2.69
C PHE A 44 -12.52 12.71 1.64
N MET A 45 -11.89 11.89 0.80
CA MET A 45 -12.55 11.41 -0.43
C MET A 45 -13.10 9.99 -0.28
N ARG A 46 -12.66 9.25 0.75
CA ARG A 46 -13.06 7.87 1.05
C ARG A 46 -12.95 6.93 -0.15
N ARG A 47 -11.92 7.13 -0.97
CA ARG A 47 -11.67 6.32 -2.17
C ARG A 47 -10.74 5.16 -1.84
N LYS A 48 -10.76 4.18 -2.74
CA LYS A 48 -9.84 3.06 -2.77
C LYS A 48 -8.97 3.18 -4.00
N LEU A 49 -7.68 3.37 -3.82
CA LEU A 49 -6.72 3.48 -4.92
C LEU A 49 -5.95 2.19 -5.08
N LEU A 50 -5.88 1.69 -6.30
CA LEU A 50 -5.00 0.59 -6.66
C LEU A 50 -3.59 1.11 -6.86
N ALA A 51 -2.64 0.50 -6.19
CA ALA A 51 -1.22 0.78 -6.35
C ALA A 51 -0.42 -0.50 -6.55
N ARG A 52 0.73 -0.40 -7.22
CA ARG A 52 1.69 -1.50 -7.41
C ARG A 52 3.01 -1.15 -6.74
N VAL A 53 3.64 -2.12 -6.08
CA VAL A 53 4.97 -1.95 -5.46
C VAL A 53 6.04 -1.92 -6.55
N GLU A 54 6.77 -0.81 -6.67
CA GLU A 54 7.86 -0.66 -7.63
C GLU A 54 9.23 -0.89 -7.00
N GLU A 55 9.45 -0.32 -5.82
CA GLU A 55 10.75 -0.35 -5.14
C GLU A 55 10.57 -0.53 -3.63
N PHE A 56 11.57 -1.13 -2.99
CA PHE A 56 11.66 -1.17 -1.53
C PHE A 56 13.08 -0.88 -1.07
N SER A 57 13.19 -0.25 0.10
CA SER A 57 14.45 0.05 0.78
C SER A 57 14.28 -0.05 2.29
N TYR A 58 15.39 0.00 3.01
CA TYR A 58 15.38 0.06 4.48
C TYR A 58 15.53 1.51 4.91
N GLY A 59 14.58 1.97 5.71
CA GLY A 59 14.61 3.28 6.36
C GLY A 59 15.12 3.16 7.79
N ASP A 60 15.94 4.14 8.17
CA ASP A 60 16.41 4.35 9.53
C ASP A 60 15.86 5.69 10.02
N PHE A 61 15.22 5.67 11.19
CA PHE A 61 14.67 6.86 11.83
C PHE A 61 15.74 7.94 12.07
N GLN A 62 16.96 7.56 12.43
CA GLN A 62 18.09 8.48 12.63
C GLN A 62 18.55 9.12 11.33
N ALA A 63 18.63 8.35 10.25
CA ALA A 63 19.11 8.83 8.95
C ALA A 63 18.06 9.70 8.23
N THR A 64 16.78 9.53 8.56
CA THR A 64 15.68 10.30 7.98
C THR A 64 15.77 11.76 8.44
N LYS A 65 16.17 12.68 7.56
CA LYS A 65 16.34 14.10 7.91
C LYS A 65 15.02 14.87 8.04
N ASP A 66 13.93 14.31 7.51
CA ASP A 66 12.62 14.96 7.48
C ASP A 66 11.86 14.70 8.80
N GLU A 67 11.68 15.75 9.60
CA GLU A 67 10.94 15.70 10.86
C GLU A 67 9.47 15.27 10.68
N ARG A 68 8.85 15.60 9.56
CA ARG A 68 7.47 15.21 9.27
C ARG A 68 7.38 13.71 9.06
N ILE A 69 8.28 13.13 8.27
CA ILE A 69 8.32 11.68 8.04
C ILE A 69 8.58 10.96 9.35
N ARG A 70 9.52 11.46 10.17
CA ARG A 70 9.76 10.93 11.53
C ARG A 70 8.49 10.94 12.38
N ALA A 71 7.76 12.06 12.44
CA ALA A 71 6.53 12.14 13.22
C ALA A 71 5.45 11.15 12.74
N LEU A 72 5.31 10.95 11.43
CA LEU A 72 4.36 10.00 10.85
C LEU A 72 4.74 8.54 11.13
N VAL A 73 6.02 8.20 10.98
CA VAL A 73 6.55 6.88 11.32
C VAL A 73 6.38 6.59 12.81
N GLU A 74 6.71 7.56 13.67
CA GLU A 74 6.55 7.43 15.12
C GLU A 74 5.09 7.21 15.50
N LYS A 75 4.16 7.98 14.93
CA LYS A 75 2.71 7.80 15.12
C LYS A 75 2.28 6.39 14.71
N TYR A 76 2.67 5.94 13.52
CA TYR A 76 2.32 4.62 13.02
C TYR A 76 2.85 3.48 13.92
N VAL A 77 4.11 3.56 14.34
CA VAL A 77 4.71 2.54 15.24
C VAL A 77 4.01 2.51 16.60
N ARG A 78 3.65 3.68 17.15
CA ARG A 78 2.89 3.77 18.40
C ARG A 78 1.52 3.08 18.29
N GLU A 79 0.83 3.28 17.16
CA GLU A 79 -0.43 2.60 16.88
C GLU A 79 -0.26 1.07 16.84
N ILE A 80 0.76 0.55 16.15
CA ILE A 80 1.01 -0.90 16.06
C ILE A 80 1.37 -1.51 17.42
N THR A 81 2.23 -0.83 18.18
CA THR A 81 2.71 -1.31 19.48
C THR A 81 1.68 -1.16 20.59
N GLY A 82 0.58 -0.44 20.34
CA GLY A 82 -0.46 -0.15 21.33
C GLY A 82 0.01 0.77 22.46
N VAL A 83 1.10 1.51 22.23
CA VAL A 83 1.76 2.33 23.25
C VAL A 83 1.21 3.75 23.17
N GLY A 84 0.38 4.12 24.15
CA GLY A 84 -0.19 5.47 24.27
C GLY A 84 0.82 6.56 24.62
N ARG A 85 2.03 6.21 25.07
CA ARG A 85 3.13 7.14 25.38
C ARG A 85 4.03 7.42 24.16
N GLU A 86 4.79 8.50 24.22
CA GLU A 86 5.89 8.74 23.28
C GLU A 86 6.97 7.66 23.44
N LEU A 87 7.60 7.30 22.33
CA LEU A 87 8.70 6.35 22.32
C LEU A 87 9.94 7.01 22.94
N SER A 88 10.72 6.27 23.71
CA SER A 88 11.98 6.78 24.25
C SER A 88 12.98 7.05 23.13
N GLU A 89 13.97 7.91 23.38
CA GLU A 89 15.05 8.16 22.42
C GLU A 89 15.85 6.88 22.09
N GLU A 90 15.87 5.89 22.99
CA GLU A 90 16.50 4.59 22.73
C GLU A 90 15.62 3.72 21.81
N GLU A 91 14.30 3.71 22.02
CA GLU A 91 13.32 3.05 21.15
C GLU A 91 13.35 3.66 19.73
N LYS A 92 13.47 4.99 19.63
CA LYS A 92 13.62 5.72 18.36
C LYS A 92 14.92 5.41 17.63
N LYS A 93 16.01 5.17 18.36
CA LYS A 93 17.31 4.81 17.77
C LYS A 93 17.34 3.39 17.21
N ALA A 94 16.55 2.49 17.76
CA ALA A 94 16.43 1.11 17.29
C ALA A 94 15.33 0.92 16.22
N LEU A 95 14.67 2.00 15.81
CA LEU A 95 13.51 1.95 14.93
C LEU A 95 13.90 1.86 13.45
N PHE A 96 13.91 0.62 12.97
CA PHE A 96 13.97 0.32 11.56
C PHE A 96 12.55 0.21 10.97
N PHE A 97 12.40 0.66 9.74
CA PHE A 97 11.19 0.46 8.96
C PHE A 97 11.55 0.13 7.52
N ARG A 98 10.63 -0.51 6.82
CA ARG A 98 10.75 -0.70 5.38
C ARG A 98 10.05 0.44 4.68
N HIS A 99 10.74 1.05 3.74
CA HIS A 99 10.24 2.13 2.90
C HIS A 99 9.94 1.56 1.52
N TYR A 100 8.78 1.89 0.96
CA TYR A 100 8.38 1.43 -0.36
C TYR A 100 7.94 2.59 -1.23
N ILE A 101 8.24 2.47 -2.52
CA ILE A 101 7.66 3.30 -3.56
C ILE A 101 6.56 2.49 -4.23
N LEU A 102 5.34 3.05 -4.20
CA LEU A 102 4.19 2.51 -4.90
C LEU A 102 3.86 3.37 -6.10
N LYS A 103 3.45 2.74 -7.20
CA LYS A 103 2.86 3.41 -8.36
C LYS A 103 1.35 3.30 -8.33
N VAL A 104 0.65 4.43 -8.33
CA VAL A 104 -0.82 4.50 -8.32
C VAL A 104 -1.34 4.27 -9.73
N LEU A 105 -2.14 3.22 -9.88
CA LEU A 105 -2.71 2.79 -11.17
C LEU A 105 -4.09 3.39 -11.42
N GLY A 106 -4.87 3.65 -10.37
CA GLY A 106 -6.20 4.25 -10.49
C GLY A 106 -7.08 4.05 -9.27
N GLU A 107 -8.33 4.49 -9.37
CA GLU A 107 -9.35 4.31 -8.35
C GLU A 107 -10.20 3.07 -8.65
N ILE A 108 -10.40 2.20 -7.65
CA ILE A 108 -11.23 1.01 -7.76
C ILE A 108 -12.70 1.40 -7.54
N LYS A 109 -13.54 1.19 -8.56
CA LYS A 109 -14.99 1.33 -8.47
C LYS A 109 -15.63 -0.07 -8.49
N LEU A 110 -15.98 -0.58 -7.31
CA LEU A 110 -16.60 -1.89 -7.17
C LEU A 110 -17.97 -1.99 -7.83
N GLU A 111 -18.78 -0.92 -7.78
CA GLU A 111 -20.13 -0.87 -8.37
C GLU A 111 -20.12 -1.12 -9.88
N ASP A 112 -19.10 -0.60 -10.56
CA ASP A 112 -18.95 -0.67 -12.02
C ASP A 112 -17.92 -1.72 -12.46
N ALA A 113 -17.35 -2.49 -11.51
CA ALA A 113 -16.25 -3.43 -11.73
C ALA A 113 -15.11 -2.87 -12.62
N ARG A 114 -14.74 -1.59 -12.42
CA ARG A 114 -13.76 -0.88 -13.26
C ARG A 114 -12.69 -0.17 -12.44
N ILE A 115 -11.53 0.01 -13.06
CA ILE A 115 -10.44 0.83 -12.54
C ILE A 115 -10.43 2.15 -13.30
N LYS A 116 -10.66 3.24 -12.57
CA LYS A 116 -10.68 4.60 -13.11
C LYS A 116 -9.27 5.19 -13.05
N THR A 117 -8.63 5.37 -14.19
CA THR A 117 -7.24 5.86 -14.28
C THR A 117 -7.14 7.39 -14.22
N ASP A 118 -8.24 8.14 -14.43
CA ASP A 118 -8.27 9.59 -14.24
C ASP A 118 -8.50 9.95 -12.78
N TYR A 119 -7.41 9.98 -12.01
CA TYR A 119 -7.37 10.58 -10.69
C TYR A 119 -6.64 11.91 -10.72
N ARG A 120 -7.18 12.92 -10.02
CA ARG A 120 -6.60 14.28 -9.96
C ARG A 120 -5.84 14.58 -8.68
N VAL A 121 -5.99 13.73 -7.67
CA VAL A 121 -5.53 13.98 -6.30
C VAL A 121 -4.98 12.69 -5.71
N LEU A 122 -3.72 12.74 -5.26
CA LEU A 122 -3.07 11.67 -4.50
C LEU A 122 -3.73 11.52 -3.12
N PRO A 123 -3.66 10.33 -2.52
CA PRO A 123 -4.23 10.09 -1.20
C PRO A 123 -3.57 10.91 -0.12
N GLU A 124 -4.29 11.06 0.97
CA GLU A 124 -3.82 11.77 2.15
C GLU A 124 -2.68 11.04 2.83
N LEU A 125 -1.86 11.78 3.57
CA LEU A 125 -0.89 11.16 4.46
C LEU A 125 -1.61 10.37 5.54
N THR A 126 -0.97 9.31 6.02
CA THR A 126 -1.53 8.32 6.94
C THR A 126 -2.65 7.45 6.39
N SER A 127 -3.01 7.59 5.09
CA SER A 127 -3.90 6.65 4.42
C SER A 127 -3.39 5.22 4.58
N LEU A 128 -4.31 4.29 4.81
CA LEU A 128 -4.00 2.91 5.14
C LEU A 128 -3.71 2.11 3.87
N CYS A 129 -2.67 1.29 3.91
CA CYS A 129 -2.35 0.37 2.82
C CYS A 129 -2.68 -1.06 3.27
N ARG A 130 -3.37 -1.82 2.42
CA ARG A 130 -3.72 -3.23 2.65
C ARG A 130 -3.67 -4.04 1.36
N TYR A 131 -3.72 -5.37 1.48
CA TYR A 131 -3.87 -6.24 0.30
C TYR A 131 -5.28 -6.09 -0.26
N PRO A 132 -5.46 -6.25 -1.59
CA PRO A 132 -6.78 -6.30 -2.21
C PRO A 132 -7.62 -7.43 -1.63
N THR A 133 -8.92 -7.17 -1.44
CA THR A 133 -9.90 -8.22 -1.14
C THR A 133 -10.12 -9.10 -2.37
N GLU A 134 -10.76 -10.26 -2.20
CA GLU A 134 -11.05 -11.15 -3.33
C GLU A 134 -11.93 -10.50 -4.41
N GLN A 135 -12.86 -9.63 -3.99
CA GLN A 135 -13.71 -8.88 -4.92
C GLN A 135 -12.90 -7.85 -5.71
N GLU A 136 -12.03 -7.11 -5.02
CA GLU A 136 -11.13 -6.14 -5.67
C GLU A 136 -10.14 -6.84 -6.60
N LEU A 137 -9.62 -7.99 -6.21
CA LEU A 137 -8.74 -8.80 -7.06
C LEU A 137 -9.43 -9.22 -8.34
N LYS A 138 -10.67 -9.71 -8.25
CA LYS A 138 -11.45 -10.06 -9.46
C LYS A 138 -11.54 -8.86 -10.39
N VAL A 139 -11.87 -7.68 -9.86
CA VAL A 139 -11.90 -6.44 -10.65
C VAL A 139 -10.54 -6.12 -11.25
N ILE A 140 -9.43 -6.28 -10.51
CA ILE A 140 -8.07 -6.03 -11.03
C ILE A 140 -7.73 -6.98 -12.18
N THR A 141 -8.10 -8.25 -12.07
CA THR A 141 -7.79 -9.27 -13.08
C THR A 141 -8.75 -9.24 -14.27
N SER A 142 -10.00 -8.81 -14.05
CA SER A 142 -11.05 -8.83 -15.08
C SER A 142 -11.32 -7.48 -15.73
N ALA A 143 -10.75 -6.39 -15.21
CA ALA A 143 -10.96 -5.05 -15.74
C ALA A 143 -10.48 -4.96 -17.20
N GLY A 144 -11.40 -4.63 -18.11
CA GLY A 144 -11.10 -4.49 -19.54
C GLY A 144 -11.32 -5.75 -20.39
N LEU A 145 -11.83 -6.84 -19.82
CA LEU A 145 -12.21 -8.03 -20.59
C LEU A 145 -13.61 -7.85 -21.21
N GLU A 146 -13.69 -7.88 -22.54
CA GLU A 146 -14.96 -7.73 -23.30
C GLU A 146 -15.82 -9.00 -23.37
N GLY A 147 -15.44 -10.07 -22.66
CA GLY A 147 -16.26 -11.27 -22.55
C GLY A 147 -15.52 -12.44 -21.93
N ALA A 148 -16.16 -13.12 -20.98
CA ALA A 148 -15.59 -14.26 -20.25
C ALA A 148 -15.29 -15.49 -21.12
N GLU A 149 -15.73 -15.51 -22.38
CA GLU A 149 -15.58 -16.67 -23.28
C GLU A 149 -14.21 -16.75 -23.96
N HIS A 150 -13.36 -15.71 -23.85
CA HIS A 150 -12.06 -15.65 -24.53
C HIS A 150 -10.90 -15.37 -23.55
N THR A 151 -11.08 -15.66 -22.26
CA THR A 151 -10.02 -15.48 -21.27
C THR A 151 -8.95 -16.56 -21.44
N ILE A 152 -7.69 -16.14 -21.50
CA ILE A 152 -6.52 -17.01 -21.64
C ILE A 152 -5.82 -17.07 -20.29
N HIS A 153 -5.45 -18.26 -19.85
CA HIS A 153 -4.66 -18.40 -18.63
C HIS A 153 -3.23 -17.87 -18.86
N VAL A 154 -2.92 -16.66 -18.37
CA VAL A 154 -1.61 -16.02 -18.58
C VAL A 154 -0.62 -16.38 -17.47
N GLY A 155 -1.08 -16.75 -16.26
CA GLY A 155 -0.19 -17.18 -15.19
C GLY A 155 -0.76 -17.13 -13.78
N HIS A 156 0.12 -16.91 -12.80
CA HIS A 156 -0.26 -16.82 -11.37
C HIS A 156 0.20 -15.48 -10.79
N LEU A 157 -0.68 -14.78 -10.09
CA LEU A 157 -0.37 -13.60 -9.28
C LEU A 157 0.01 -14.06 -7.86
N SER A 158 1.23 -13.70 -7.46
CA SER A 158 1.68 -13.83 -6.06
C SER A 158 1.30 -12.56 -5.30
N MET A 159 0.59 -12.71 -4.18
CA MET A 159 0.32 -11.60 -3.26
C MET A 159 0.45 -12.07 -1.81
N GLY A 160 1.38 -11.47 -1.06
CA GLY A 160 1.74 -11.92 0.28
C GLY A 160 2.30 -13.36 0.25
N GLU A 161 1.65 -14.26 0.98
CA GLU A 161 1.95 -15.70 1.00
C GLU A 161 1.07 -16.53 0.04
N GLU A 162 0.03 -15.92 -0.55
CA GLU A 162 -0.90 -16.62 -1.43
C GLU A 162 -0.45 -16.56 -2.90
N VAL A 163 -0.44 -17.74 -3.55
CA VAL A 163 -0.27 -17.86 -5.01
C VAL A 163 -1.64 -18.15 -5.62
N ARG A 164 -2.20 -17.19 -6.36
CA ARG A 164 -3.52 -17.33 -7.00
C ARG A 164 -3.39 -17.49 -8.51
N LYS A 165 -4.21 -18.37 -9.10
CA LYS A 165 -4.33 -18.54 -10.55
C LYS A 165 -4.97 -17.30 -11.17
N THR A 166 -4.41 -16.82 -12.27
CA THR A 166 -4.88 -15.63 -12.98
C THR A 166 -5.26 -16.00 -14.41
N ASP A 167 -6.55 -15.89 -14.71
CA ASP A 167 -7.09 -15.96 -16.06
C ASP A 167 -7.29 -14.52 -16.55
N VAL A 168 -6.78 -14.18 -17.73
CA VAL A 168 -6.90 -12.86 -18.37
C VAL A 168 -7.53 -13.03 -19.74
#